data_AF-R9N4R3-F1
#
_entry.id   AF-R9N4R3-F1
#
_cell.length_a   1.000
_cell.length_b   1.000
_cell.length_c   1.000
_cell.angle_alpha   90.00
_cell.angle_beta   90.00
_cell.angle_gamma   90.00
#
_symmetry.space_group_name_H-M   'P 1'
#
loop_
_entity.id
_entity.type
_entity.pdbx_description
1 polymer ?
#
loop_
_entity_poly.entity_id
_entity_poly.type
_entity_poly.pdbx_seq_one_letter_code
_entity_poly.pdbx_strand_id
1 'polypeptide(L)'
;MKKYSIVKIERILRIIFLVLAVVTAAGVLMLIKVQSTRPYMTESVGPQDMEEYDWEKGLADSTYWLPENCNLYEPLPDISFVDDKNKSRFISEWKGKNLVVVFWASWCGDCSRQMTQMSQYEKLAEKYGEVTFLYINKTDGSRETIETSKEYFDTLSLEGELYYDTSLDAYDMLGLHNIPTTLFINKEGKITAWSSSQIEKASIFEALLKNAVAGGSKTTAEFIINYMMDGDGGIHSAYVPGSQVNINSEVLSESQGLGLLYAVSVQDKDLFDKILGYIKAFLWKEGLAAWRMEDGKAGSANALIDDLRIYRALVQADDLWGGYESEVRLCERALAERTVSDGRFVDFYDFQNRRYASRFTLCYGDMQAMQLLLEGTGSTEVEKAYEKTLELLERGQISNEFPLYYSWYNYDKEQYEKDDLNTAEAMMTLLHLARQGKLKNNTIEWIRIQMAGEGLKMRYSVKGEVVSGYNQESTAVYAILVMIADEIGDDALRAQALNKMEKMHIINTEFPYNGAYGMEDGSGITSFDQLMPMLAYRILEKG
;
A
#
# COMPACT_ATOMS: atom_id res chain seq x y z
N MET A 1 -23.21 -0.04 81.83
CA MET A 1 -23.55 0.69 80.58
C MET A 1 -22.67 0.37 79.35
N LYS A 2 -21.47 -0.24 79.46
CA LYS A 2 -20.62 -0.53 78.27
C LYS A 2 -21.00 -1.78 77.45
N LYS A 3 -21.59 -2.83 78.04
CA LYS A 3 -21.95 -4.07 77.33
C LYS A 3 -23.10 -3.92 76.33
N TYR A 4 -24.09 -3.08 76.66
CA TYR A 4 -25.24 -2.81 75.78
C TYR A 4 -24.85 -2.00 74.52
N SER A 5 -23.79 -1.20 74.61
CA SER A 5 -23.26 -0.41 73.49
C SER A 5 -22.46 -1.26 72.51
N ILE A 6 -21.69 -2.25 72.99
CA ILE A 6 -20.89 -3.14 72.15
C ILE A 6 -21.79 -4.06 71.33
N VAL A 7 -22.84 -4.63 71.93
CA VAL A 7 -23.81 -5.46 71.20
C VAL A 7 -24.56 -4.65 70.14
N LYS A 8 -24.86 -3.37 70.41
CA LYS A 8 -25.46 -2.47 69.41
C LYS A 8 -24.50 -2.16 68.26
N ILE A 9 -23.23 -1.91 68.56
CA ILE A 9 -22.19 -1.64 67.55
C ILE A 9 -21.89 -2.89 66.73
N GLU A 10 -21.80 -4.08 67.33
CA GLU A 10 -21.66 -5.35 66.60
C GLU A 10 -22.87 -5.62 65.71
N ARG A 11 -24.09 -5.29 66.17
CA ARG A 11 -25.30 -5.45 65.36
C ARG A 11 -25.32 -4.47 64.19
N ILE A 12 -24.87 -3.22 64.40
CA ILE A 12 -24.72 -2.22 63.34
C ILE A 12 -23.63 -2.63 62.35
N LEU A 13 -22.47 -3.10 62.82
CA LEU A 13 -21.38 -3.57 61.97
C LEU A 13 -21.78 -4.81 61.17
N ARG A 14 -22.51 -5.77 61.77
CA ARG A 14 -23.06 -6.92 61.03
C ARG A 14 -24.07 -6.50 59.98
N ILE A 15 -24.91 -5.50 60.26
CA ILE A 15 -25.84 -4.94 59.28
C ILE A 15 -25.07 -4.23 58.15
N ILE A 16 -24.05 -3.44 58.48
CA ILE A 16 -23.19 -2.79 57.48
C ILE A 16 -22.46 -3.82 56.63
N PHE A 17 -21.93 -4.89 57.22
CA PHE A 17 -21.24 -5.96 56.49
C PHE A 17 -22.22 -6.76 55.62
N LEU A 18 -23.45 -7.01 56.08
CA LEU A 18 -24.52 -7.61 55.28
C LEU A 18 -24.93 -6.70 54.12
N VAL A 19 -25.05 -5.40 54.35
CA VAL A 19 -25.38 -4.43 53.30
C VAL A 19 -24.23 -4.32 52.30
N LEU A 20 -22.98 -4.25 52.75
CA LEU A 20 -21.80 -4.28 51.87
C LEU A 20 -21.70 -5.56 51.08
N ALA A 21 -21.96 -6.72 51.70
CA ALA A 21 -21.99 -8.03 51.02
C ALA A 21 -23.14 -8.13 50.01
N VAL A 22 -24.29 -7.53 50.30
CA VAL A 22 -25.42 -7.45 49.35
C VAL A 22 -25.13 -6.45 48.24
N VAL A 23 -24.43 -5.33 48.51
CA VAL A 23 -24.04 -4.34 47.49
C VAL A 23 -22.91 -4.89 46.62
N THR A 24 -21.95 -5.63 47.16
CA THR A 24 -20.93 -6.33 46.35
C THR A 24 -21.54 -7.53 45.63
N ALA A 25 -22.45 -8.30 46.22
CA ALA A 25 -23.15 -9.36 45.51
C ALA A 25 -24.09 -8.80 44.44
N ALA A 26 -24.75 -7.67 44.66
CA ALA A 26 -25.56 -6.96 43.67
C ALA A 26 -24.69 -6.28 42.62
N GLY A 27 -23.51 -5.78 42.98
CA GLY A 27 -22.51 -5.24 42.07
C GLY A 27 -21.86 -6.32 41.21
N VAL A 28 -21.59 -7.50 41.77
CA VAL A 28 -21.13 -8.70 41.06
C VAL A 28 -22.27 -9.27 40.23
N LEU A 29 -23.51 -9.31 40.71
CA LEU A 29 -24.68 -9.71 39.91
C LEU A 29 -25.03 -8.68 38.85
N MET A 30 -24.76 -7.40 39.06
CA MET A 30 -24.88 -6.33 38.07
C MET A 30 -23.70 -6.35 37.11
N LEU A 31 -22.51 -6.79 37.51
CA LEU A 31 -21.39 -7.08 36.60
C LEU A 31 -21.64 -8.36 35.82
N ILE A 32 -22.25 -9.38 36.43
CA ILE A 32 -22.68 -10.62 35.77
C ILE A 32 -23.88 -10.32 34.87
N LYS A 33 -24.82 -9.44 35.26
CA LYS A 33 -25.90 -8.95 34.38
C LYS A 33 -25.38 -8.00 33.31
N VAL A 34 -24.42 -7.12 33.60
CA VAL A 34 -23.78 -6.29 32.57
C VAL A 34 -22.89 -7.15 31.68
N GLN A 35 -22.37 -8.28 32.14
CA GLN A 35 -21.73 -9.30 31.31
C GLN A 35 -22.74 -10.19 30.57
N SER A 36 -23.94 -10.45 31.12
CA SER A 36 -24.96 -11.34 30.54
C SER A 36 -26.10 -10.64 29.81
N THR A 37 -26.18 -9.32 29.90
CA THR A 37 -27.10 -8.42 29.18
C THR A 37 -26.36 -7.29 28.49
N ARG A 38 -25.02 -7.31 28.42
CA ARG A 38 -24.35 -6.81 27.22
C ARG A 38 -24.70 -7.82 26.13
N PRO A 39 -25.35 -7.42 25.04
CA PRO A 39 -25.27 -8.20 23.82
C PRO A 39 -23.78 -8.34 23.54
N TYR A 40 -23.28 -9.56 23.68
CA TYR A 40 -21.96 -9.93 23.20
C TYR A 40 -22.07 -9.83 21.67
N MET A 41 -21.89 -8.63 21.11
CA MET A 41 -21.63 -8.48 19.68
C MET A 41 -20.16 -8.81 19.46
N THR A 42 -19.84 -10.10 19.63
CA THR A 42 -18.75 -10.76 18.93
C THR A 42 -19.37 -11.45 17.72
N GLU A 43 -19.59 -10.68 16.67
CA GLU A 43 -19.53 -11.18 15.29
C GLU A 43 -18.60 -10.24 14.52
N SER A 44 -17.37 -10.12 14.99
CA SER A 44 -16.26 -10.26 14.05
C SER A 44 -16.16 -11.77 13.83
N VAL A 45 -16.48 -12.23 12.63
CA VAL A 45 -16.32 -13.63 12.23
C VAL A 45 -14.87 -14.02 12.50
N GLY A 46 -14.65 -14.74 13.59
CA GLY A 46 -13.42 -15.47 13.81
C GLY A 46 -13.41 -16.69 12.90
N PRO A 47 -12.23 -17.16 12.45
CA PRO A 47 -12.11 -18.29 11.53
C PRO A 47 -12.35 -19.58 12.29
N GLN A 48 -13.62 -19.92 12.52
CA GLN A 48 -14.04 -21.26 12.93
C GLN A 48 -15.23 -21.60 12.05
N ASP A 49 -15.01 -22.54 11.12
CA ASP A 49 -15.86 -23.00 10.01
C ASP A 49 -15.47 -22.49 8.60
N MET A 50 -14.33 -21.81 8.46
CA MET A 50 -13.55 -21.98 7.23
C MET A 50 -12.87 -23.34 7.35
N GLU A 51 -13.17 -24.26 6.43
CA GLU A 51 -12.21 -25.34 6.12
C GLU A 51 -10.82 -24.71 6.13
N GLU A 52 -9.90 -25.35 6.83
CA GLU A 52 -8.50 -24.97 6.98
C GLU A 52 -7.91 -24.77 5.58
N TYR A 53 -8.10 -23.57 5.02
CA TYR A 53 -7.55 -23.19 3.74
C TYR A 53 -6.08 -22.97 4.01
N ASP A 54 -5.33 -23.95 3.58
CA ASP A 54 -3.90 -24.02 3.65
C ASP A 54 -3.30 -22.79 2.96
N TRP A 55 -2.97 -21.78 3.77
CA TRP A 55 -2.29 -20.57 3.34
C TRP A 55 -0.85 -20.87 2.90
N GLU A 56 -0.27 -22.02 3.28
CA GLU A 56 0.97 -22.51 2.67
C GLU A 56 0.72 -23.01 1.25
N LYS A 57 -0.44 -23.57 0.91
CA LYS A 57 -0.83 -23.83 -0.49
C LYS A 57 -1.07 -22.57 -1.32
N GLY A 58 -1.39 -21.44 -0.68
CA GLY A 58 -1.37 -20.12 -1.32
C GLY A 58 0.03 -19.52 -1.49
N LEU A 59 1.05 -20.12 -0.88
CA LEU A 59 2.43 -19.64 -0.87
C LEU A 59 3.44 -20.66 -1.45
N ALA A 60 3.01 -21.90 -1.71
CA ALA A 60 3.81 -22.97 -2.27
C ALA A 60 3.56 -23.23 -3.76
N ASP A 61 2.72 -22.45 -4.45
CA ASP A 61 2.54 -22.64 -5.89
C ASP A 61 2.31 -21.33 -6.67
N SER A 62 3.15 -21.11 -7.67
CA SER A 62 3.14 -20.01 -8.66
C SER A 62 3.54 -18.60 -8.20
N THR A 63 4.85 -18.34 -8.10
CA THR A 63 5.34 -17.20 -8.88
C THR A 63 4.95 -17.50 -10.33
N TYR A 64 3.86 -16.90 -10.79
CA TYR A 64 3.57 -16.69 -12.20
C TYR A 64 4.78 -15.96 -12.78
N TRP A 65 5.75 -16.73 -13.27
CA TRP A 65 7.08 -16.27 -13.61
C TRP A 65 6.98 -15.16 -14.65
N LEU A 66 7.15 -13.91 -14.23
CA LEU A 66 7.72 -12.92 -15.13
C LEU A 66 8.99 -13.57 -15.71
N PRO A 67 9.31 -13.38 -17.00
CA PRO A 67 10.49 -13.99 -17.57
C PRO A 67 11.71 -13.73 -16.67
N GLU A 68 12.56 -14.73 -16.44
CA GLU A 68 13.55 -14.71 -15.34
C GLU A 68 14.47 -13.48 -15.35
N ASN A 69 14.69 -12.91 -16.53
CA ASN A 69 15.56 -11.76 -16.74
C ASN A 69 14.81 -10.44 -16.92
N CYS A 70 13.56 -10.38 -16.47
CA CYS A 70 12.67 -9.22 -16.60
C CYS A 70 12.14 -8.75 -15.24
N ASN A 71 11.85 -7.45 -15.14
CA ASN A 71 11.19 -6.85 -13.99
C ASN A 71 10.11 -5.86 -14.46
N LEU A 72 9.08 -5.70 -13.65
CA LEU A 72 8.08 -4.66 -13.86
C LEU A 72 8.71 -3.26 -13.73
N TYR A 73 8.26 -2.34 -14.57
CA TYR A 73 8.73 -0.95 -14.70
C TYR A 73 10.22 -0.80 -15.02
N GLU A 74 10.88 -1.89 -15.46
CA GLU A 74 12.22 -1.88 -16.01
C GLU A 74 12.19 -2.03 -17.54
N PRO A 75 13.15 -1.45 -18.28
CA PRO A 75 13.26 -1.64 -19.72
C PRO A 75 13.43 -3.12 -20.09
N LEU A 76 12.72 -3.55 -21.13
CA LEU A 76 12.93 -4.88 -21.70
C LEU A 76 14.34 -4.98 -22.33
N PRO A 77 15.07 -6.09 -22.15
CA PRO A 77 16.26 -6.38 -22.96
C PRO A 77 15.93 -6.27 -24.47
N ASP A 78 16.86 -5.76 -25.27
CA ASP A 78 16.62 -5.56 -26.72
C ASP A 78 16.68 -6.88 -27.49
N ILE A 79 15.59 -7.64 -27.38
CA ILE A 79 15.42 -8.93 -28.06
C ILE A 79 15.36 -8.77 -29.57
N SER A 80 15.84 -9.79 -30.28
CA SER A 80 15.79 -9.86 -31.73
C SER A 80 14.95 -11.04 -32.22
N PHE A 81 14.30 -10.85 -33.36
CA PHE A 81 13.52 -11.87 -34.06
C PHE A 81 13.57 -11.58 -35.57
N VAL A 82 13.00 -12.45 -36.40
CA VAL A 82 12.97 -12.26 -37.86
C VAL A 82 11.56 -12.11 -38.41
N ASP A 83 11.42 -11.36 -39.50
CA ASP A 83 10.18 -11.30 -40.28
C ASP A 83 10.05 -12.47 -41.29
N ASP A 84 8.97 -12.48 -42.06
CA ASP A 84 8.69 -13.48 -43.10
C ASP A 84 9.72 -13.54 -44.25
N LYS A 85 10.62 -12.55 -44.32
CA LYS A 85 11.72 -12.46 -45.29
C LYS A 85 13.08 -12.73 -44.65
N ASN A 86 13.09 -13.28 -43.42
CA ASN A 86 14.29 -13.58 -42.64
C ASN A 86 15.14 -12.32 -42.35
N LYS A 87 14.52 -11.13 -42.32
CA LYS A 87 15.18 -9.90 -41.92
C LYS A 87 15.08 -9.77 -40.40
N SER A 88 16.23 -9.59 -39.76
CA SER A 88 16.30 -9.33 -38.31
C SER A 88 15.62 -8.00 -37.96
N ARG A 89 14.85 -8.04 -36.87
CA ARG A 89 14.13 -6.94 -36.24
C ARG A 89 14.45 -6.94 -34.74
N PHE A 90 14.40 -5.77 -34.13
CA PHE A 90 14.69 -5.58 -32.70
C PHE A 90 13.52 -4.91 -32.01
N ILE A 91 13.19 -5.31 -30.78
CA ILE A 91 12.05 -4.74 -30.04
C ILE A 91 12.19 -3.22 -29.83
N SER A 92 13.42 -2.71 -29.79
CA SER A 92 13.72 -1.27 -29.72
C SER A 92 13.17 -0.46 -30.89
N GLU A 93 12.83 -1.08 -32.04
CA GLU A 93 12.19 -0.41 -33.18
C GLU A 93 10.80 0.15 -32.85
N TRP A 94 10.14 -0.38 -31.81
CA TRP A 94 8.80 0.05 -31.38
C TRP A 94 8.80 1.02 -30.19
N LYS A 95 9.96 1.52 -29.78
CA LYS A 95 10.04 2.53 -28.72
C LYS A 95 9.15 3.74 -29.04
N GLY A 96 8.39 4.20 -28.06
CA GLY A 96 7.39 5.26 -28.21
C GLY A 96 5.96 4.75 -28.45
N LYS A 97 5.76 3.44 -28.60
CA LYS A 97 4.45 2.79 -28.76
C LYS A 97 4.11 1.94 -27.53
N ASN A 98 2.81 1.81 -27.24
CA ASN A 98 2.34 0.77 -26.34
C ASN A 98 2.32 -0.56 -27.11
N LEU A 99 2.86 -1.62 -26.51
CA LEU A 99 2.96 -2.93 -27.14
C LEU A 99 2.24 -4.01 -26.32
N VAL A 100 1.64 -4.94 -27.04
CA VAL A 100 1.24 -6.26 -26.53
C VAL A 100 2.06 -7.30 -27.28
N VAL A 101 2.99 -7.95 -26.58
CA VAL A 101 3.90 -8.95 -27.17
C VAL A 101 3.47 -10.33 -26.71
N VAL A 102 3.05 -11.17 -27.64
CA VAL A 102 2.55 -12.53 -27.37
C VAL A 102 3.57 -13.56 -27.89
N PHE A 103 4.17 -14.30 -26.97
CA PHE A 103 5.05 -15.43 -27.25
C PHE A 103 4.22 -16.72 -27.36
N TRP A 104 4.26 -17.41 -28.49
CA TRP A 104 3.33 -18.51 -28.78
C TRP A 104 3.90 -19.58 -29.72
N ALA A 105 3.18 -20.71 -29.85
CA ALA A 105 3.42 -21.71 -30.90
C ALA A 105 2.11 -22.39 -31.33
N SER A 106 2.00 -22.76 -32.61
CA SER A 106 0.80 -23.35 -33.24
C SER A 106 0.45 -24.73 -32.70
N TRP A 107 1.44 -25.51 -32.28
CA TRP A 107 1.26 -26.83 -31.67
C TRP A 107 0.83 -26.78 -30.19
N CYS A 108 0.88 -25.60 -29.55
CA CYS A 108 0.54 -25.45 -28.14
C CYS A 108 -0.97 -25.20 -27.96
N GLY A 109 -1.63 -26.06 -27.17
CA GLY A 109 -3.08 -25.99 -26.96
C GLY A 109 -3.54 -24.70 -26.28
N ASP A 110 -2.84 -24.25 -25.24
CA ASP A 110 -3.11 -22.97 -24.55
C ASP A 110 -2.88 -21.77 -25.48
N CYS A 111 -1.80 -21.80 -26.27
CA CYS A 111 -1.55 -20.77 -27.28
C CYS A 111 -2.70 -20.71 -28.28
N SER A 112 -3.14 -21.85 -28.81
CA SER A 112 -4.25 -21.87 -29.77
C SER A 112 -5.54 -21.30 -29.19
N ARG A 113 -5.84 -21.56 -27.91
CA ARG A 113 -7.03 -20.99 -27.25
C ARG A 113 -6.92 -19.50 -27.00
N GLN A 114 -5.73 -18.96 -26.72
CA GLN A 114 -5.53 -17.51 -26.61
C GLN A 114 -5.58 -16.85 -27.99
N MET A 115 -4.85 -17.36 -28.97
CA MET A 115 -4.71 -16.78 -30.31
C MET A 115 -6.06 -16.65 -31.03
N THR A 116 -6.99 -17.60 -30.83
CA THR A 116 -8.37 -17.50 -31.36
C THR A 116 -9.20 -16.38 -30.76
N GLN A 117 -8.82 -15.85 -29.59
CA GLN A 117 -9.46 -14.70 -28.95
C GLN A 117 -8.78 -13.37 -29.28
N MET A 118 -7.56 -13.40 -29.85
CA MET A 118 -6.76 -12.19 -30.02
C MET A 118 -7.42 -11.14 -30.93
N SER A 119 -8.21 -11.53 -31.95
CA SER A 119 -8.95 -10.57 -32.78
C SER A 119 -10.00 -9.77 -31.98
N GLN A 120 -10.55 -10.35 -30.91
CA GLN A 120 -11.41 -9.64 -29.97
C GLN A 120 -10.58 -8.71 -29.09
N TYR A 121 -9.39 -9.13 -28.66
CA TYR A 121 -8.50 -8.37 -27.78
C TYR A 121 -7.88 -7.16 -28.52
N GLU A 122 -7.51 -7.30 -29.79
CA GLU A 122 -7.07 -6.19 -30.66
C GLU A 122 -8.17 -5.12 -30.79
N LYS A 123 -9.41 -5.52 -31.10
CA LYS A 123 -10.56 -4.60 -31.16
C LYS A 123 -10.85 -3.94 -29.81
N LEU A 124 -10.67 -4.67 -28.71
CA LEU A 124 -10.86 -4.13 -27.38
C LEU A 124 -9.82 -3.05 -27.07
N ALA A 125 -8.58 -3.24 -27.53
CA ALA A 125 -7.47 -2.33 -27.31
C ALA A 125 -7.67 -0.95 -27.97
N GLU A 126 -8.47 -0.86 -29.04
CA GLU A 126 -8.81 0.42 -29.69
C GLU A 126 -9.40 1.46 -28.72
N LYS A 127 -10.07 1.01 -27.65
CA LYS A 127 -10.61 1.89 -26.60
C LYS A 127 -9.51 2.63 -25.81
N TYR A 128 -8.30 2.09 -25.78
CA TYR A 128 -7.18 2.55 -24.96
C TYR A 128 -6.10 3.27 -25.81
N GLY A 129 -6.42 3.62 -27.06
CA GLY A 129 -5.53 4.34 -27.97
C GLY A 129 -4.72 3.41 -28.87
N GLU A 130 -3.62 3.92 -29.42
CA GLU A 130 -2.76 3.15 -30.32
C GLU A 130 -1.94 2.12 -29.54
N VAL A 131 -2.24 0.84 -29.80
CA VAL A 131 -1.56 -0.33 -29.23
C VAL A 131 -1.08 -1.20 -30.39
N THR A 132 0.20 -1.53 -30.43
CA THR A 132 0.78 -2.42 -31.44
C THR A 132 0.89 -3.84 -30.90
N PHE A 133 0.36 -4.81 -31.64
CA PHE A 133 0.44 -6.22 -31.30
C PHE A 133 1.59 -6.89 -32.05
N LEU A 134 2.47 -7.56 -31.30
CA LEU A 134 3.58 -8.34 -31.83
C LEU A 134 3.40 -9.80 -31.43
N TYR A 135 3.28 -10.68 -32.41
CA TYR A 135 3.16 -12.12 -32.20
C TYR A 135 4.50 -12.77 -32.49
N ILE A 136 5.24 -13.15 -31.45
CA ILE A 136 6.56 -13.78 -31.57
C ILE A 136 6.37 -15.29 -31.46
N ASN A 137 6.54 -15.99 -32.59
CA ASN A 137 6.40 -17.43 -32.66
C ASN A 137 7.69 -18.15 -32.22
N LYS A 138 7.55 -19.22 -31.43
CA LYS A 138 8.66 -20.12 -31.03
C LYS A 138 9.04 -21.06 -32.17
N THR A 139 9.80 -20.56 -33.14
CA THR A 139 10.14 -21.30 -34.36
C THR A 139 11.40 -22.15 -34.19
N ASP A 140 11.30 -23.29 -33.49
CA ASP A 140 12.44 -24.16 -33.21
C ASP A 140 12.92 -25.03 -34.39
N GLY A 141 12.25 -24.96 -35.54
CA GLY A 141 12.59 -25.71 -36.75
C GLY A 141 12.28 -27.20 -36.69
N SER A 142 11.71 -27.70 -35.58
CA SER A 142 11.39 -29.12 -35.37
C SER A 142 9.90 -29.36 -35.16
N ARG A 143 9.31 -28.78 -34.12
CA ARG A 143 7.87 -28.85 -33.84
C ARG A 143 7.12 -27.70 -34.50
N GLU A 144 7.83 -26.62 -34.81
CA GLU A 144 7.30 -25.40 -35.41
C GLU A 144 8.23 -24.87 -36.50
N THR A 145 7.67 -24.52 -37.65
CA THR A 145 8.36 -23.84 -38.75
C THR A 145 7.70 -22.50 -39.07
N ILE A 146 8.37 -21.68 -39.88
CA ILE A 146 7.81 -20.42 -40.38
C ILE A 146 6.51 -20.69 -41.15
N GLU A 147 6.48 -21.76 -41.96
CA GLU A 147 5.33 -22.14 -42.77
C GLU A 147 4.15 -22.56 -41.90
N THR A 148 4.35 -23.46 -40.93
CA THR A 148 3.25 -23.97 -40.08
C THR A 148 2.65 -22.87 -39.20
N SER A 149 3.51 -22.02 -38.63
CA SER A 149 3.06 -20.88 -37.82
C SER A 149 2.35 -19.82 -38.66
N LYS A 150 2.84 -19.52 -39.87
CA LYS A 150 2.18 -18.59 -40.79
C LYS A 150 0.82 -19.10 -41.26
N GLU A 151 0.74 -20.36 -41.69
CA GLU A 151 -0.52 -20.97 -42.12
C GLU A 151 -1.58 -20.88 -41.03
N TYR A 152 -1.20 -21.18 -39.78
CA TYR A 152 -2.09 -21.06 -38.63
C TYR A 152 -2.49 -19.59 -38.37
N PHE A 153 -1.54 -18.66 -38.34
CA PHE A 153 -1.79 -17.25 -38.07
C PHE A 153 -2.74 -16.62 -39.11
N ASP A 154 -2.55 -16.93 -40.40
CA ASP A 154 -3.38 -16.43 -41.49
C ASP A 154 -4.86 -16.87 -41.36
N THR A 155 -5.17 -17.94 -40.59
CA THR A 155 -6.55 -18.35 -40.30
C THR A 155 -7.28 -17.44 -39.31
N LEU A 156 -6.55 -16.67 -38.50
CA LEU A 156 -7.09 -15.93 -37.37
C LEU A 156 -7.50 -14.50 -37.72
N SER A 157 -7.14 -14.01 -38.91
CA SER A 157 -7.43 -12.64 -39.38
C SER A 157 -7.02 -11.56 -38.36
N LEU A 158 -5.83 -11.70 -37.78
CA LEU A 158 -5.25 -10.74 -36.82
C LEU A 158 -4.62 -9.56 -37.55
N GLU A 159 -4.71 -8.37 -36.96
CA GLU A 159 -4.13 -7.14 -37.52
C GLU A 159 -2.68 -6.91 -37.08
N GLY A 160 -2.26 -7.52 -35.96
CA GLY A 160 -0.91 -7.42 -35.45
C GLY A 160 0.15 -8.12 -36.31
N GLU A 161 1.41 -7.85 -35.98
CA GLU A 161 2.56 -8.25 -36.78
C GLU A 161 3.10 -9.60 -36.30
N LEU A 162 3.28 -10.55 -37.23
CA LEU A 162 3.86 -11.87 -36.96
C LEU A 162 5.38 -11.85 -37.15
N TYR A 163 6.10 -12.34 -36.15
CA TYR A 163 7.55 -12.49 -36.12
C TYR A 163 7.95 -13.89 -35.64
N TYR A 164 9.18 -14.30 -35.96
CA TYR A 164 9.69 -15.65 -35.68
C TYR A 164 10.98 -15.56 -34.88
N ASP A 165 11.05 -16.27 -33.76
CA ASP A 165 12.31 -16.44 -33.03
C ASP A 165 12.97 -17.76 -33.44
N THR A 166 13.67 -17.74 -34.57
CA THR A 166 14.28 -18.93 -35.18
C THR A 166 15.53 -19.42 -34.45
N SER A 167 16.21 -18.56 -33.69
CA SER A 167 17.37 -18.92 -32.87
C SER A 167 17.01 -19.21 -31.42
N LEU A 168 15.77 -18.89 -31.00
CA LEU A 168 15.32 -18.88 -29.61
C LEU A 168 16.03 -17.84 -28.74
N ASP A 169 16.73 -16.87 -29.35
CA ASP A 169 17.50 -15.87 -28.63
C ASP A 169 16.59 -14.96 -27.79
N ALA A 170 15.39 -14.61 -28.28
CA ALA A 170 14.44 -13.82 -27.49
C ALA A 170 13.90 -14.62 -26.31
N TYR A 171 13.58 -15.91 -26.50
CA TYR A 171 13.17 -16.79 -25.42
C TYR A 171 14.25 -16.92 -24.34
N ASP A 172 15.49 -17.19 -24.74
CA ASP A 172 16.62 -17.37 -23.83
C ASP A 172 17.01 -16.06 -23.12
N MET A 173 17.04 -14.94 -23.85
CA MET A 173 17.42 -13.63 -23.30
C MET A 173 16.42 -13.15 -22.23
N LEU A 174 15.13 -13.39 -22.44
CA LEU A 174 14.11 -13.05 -21.45
C LEU A 174 14.01 -14.08 -20.32
N GLY A 175 14.47 -15.33 -20.52
CA GLY A 175 14.25 -16.42 -19.58
C GLY A 175 12.80 -16.91 -19.61
N LEU A 176 12.25 -17.09 -20.80
CA LEU A 176 10.89 -17.55 -21.04
C LEU A 176 10.80 -19.08 -20.99
N HIS A 177 10.14 -19.61 -19.95
CA HIS A 177 9.94 -21.05 -19.79
C HIS A 177 8.56 -21.56 -20.23
N ASN A 178 7.58 -20.65 -20.36
CA ASN A 178 6.19 -21.00 -20.63
C ASN A 178 5.64 -20.27 -21.86
N ILE A 179 4.75 -20.94 -22.60
CA ILE A 179 3.92 -20.34 -23.65
C ILE A 179 2.45 -20.76 -23.47
N PRO A 180 1.48 -19.86 -23.70
CA PRO A 180 1.69 -18.49 -24.12
C PRO A 180 2.24 -17.61 -22.97
N THR A 181 3.07 -16.64 -23.33
CA THR A 181 3.45 -15.54 -22.43
C THR A 181 3.09 -14.23 -23.11
N THR A 182 2.37 -13.35 -22.42
CA THR A 182 1.98 -12.03 -22.91
C THR A 182 2.64 -10.95 -22.09
N LEU A 183 3.39 -10.06 -22.74
CA LEU A 183 3.99 -8.88 -22.12
C LEU A 183 3.27 -7.62 -22.59
N PHE A 184 3.00 -6.72 -21.65
CA PHE A 184 2.46 -5.39 -21.94
C PHE A 184 3.56 -4.37 -21.68
N ILE A 185 3.93 -3.61 -22.70
CA ILE A 185 5.07 -2.71 -22.68
C ILE A 185 4.57 -1.30 -22.98
N ASN A 186 4.98 -0.33 -22.16
CA ASN A 186 4.61 1.07 -22.36
C ASN A 186 5.52 1.76 -23.39
N LYS A 187 5.23 3.04 -23.67
CA LYS A 187 5.97 3.85 -24.66
C LYS A 187 7.45 4.03 -24.34
N GLU A 188 7.83 3.91 -23.07
CA GLU A 188 9.21 4.01 -22.60
C GLU A 188 10.00 2.72 -22.87
N GLY A 189 9.32 1.62 -23.24
CA GLY A 189 9.91 0.30 -23.45
C GLY A 189 9.99 -0.53 -22.17
N LYS A 190 9.24 -0.16 -21.12
CA LYS A 190 9.20 -0.85 -19.82
C LYS A 190 8.04 -1.83 -19.76
N ILE A 191 8.23 -2.98 -19.10
CA ILE A 191 7.15 -3.95 -18.87
C ILE A 191 6.25 -3.44 -17.75
N THR A 192 4.98 -3.20 -18.02
CA THR A 192 4.04 -2.67 -17.02
C THR A 192 3.00 -3.69 -16.57
N ALA A 193 2.80 -4.76 -17.34
CA ALA A 193 1.98 -5.92 -16.96
C ALA A 193 2.42 -7.16 -17.75
N TRP A 194 2.06 -8.36 -17.27
CA TRP A 194 2.35 -9.62 -17.94
C TRP A 194 1.33 -10.69 -17.59
N SER A 195 1.33 -11.75 -18.41
CA SER A 195 0.73 -13.03 -18.07
C SER A 195 1.65 -14.15 -18.58
N SER A 196 2.04 -15.06 -17.70
CA SER A 196 2.90 -16.22 -18.05
C SER A 196 2.09 -17.46 -18.47
N SER A 197 0.79 -17.29 -18.70
CA SER A 197 -0.12 -18.35 -19.13
C SER A 197 -1.19 -17.79 -20.07
N GLN A 198 -2.12 -18.64 -20.48
CA GLN A 198 -3.25 -18.24 -21.31
C GLN A 198 -4.11 -17.19 -20.57
N ILE A 199 -4.35 -16.05 -21.22
CA ILE A 199 -5.39 -15.11 -20.80
C ILE A 199 -6.73 -15.64 -21.33
N GLU A 200 -7.58 -16.15 -20.43
CA GLU A 200 -8.83 -16.80 -20.82
C GLU A 200 -10.01 -15.84 -21.01
N LYS A 201 -10.01 -14.72 -20.28
CA LYS A 201 -11.12 -13.77 -20.25
C LYS A 201 -10.72 -12.43 -20.84
N ALA A 202 -11.59 -11.87 -21.68
CA ALA A 202 -11.44 -10.52 -22.21
C ALA A 202 -11.35 -9.47 -21.10
N SER A 203 -12.03 -9.68 -19.97
CA SER A 203 -12.04 -8.78 -18.82
C SER A 203 -10.69 -8.69 -18.09
N ILE A 204 -9.94 -9.80 -18.05
CA ILE A 204 -8.57 -9.85 -17.52
C ILE A 204 -7.61 -9.19 -18.51
N PHE A 205 -7.73 -9.49 -19.82
CA PHE A 205 -6.93 -8.83 -20.85
C PHE A 205 -7.12 -7.30 -20.81
N GLU A 206 -8.37 -6.84 -20.70
CA GLU A 206 -8.71 -5.42 -20.59
C GLU A 206 -8.10 -4.77 -19.36
N ALA A 207 -8.13 -5.46 -18.21
CA ALA A 207 -7.54 -4.96 -16.97
C ALA A 207 -6.02 -4.81 -17.08
N LEU A 208 -5.32 -5.81 -17.62
CA LEU A 208 -3.87 -5.77 -17.87
C LEU A 208 -3.51 -4.65 -18.86
N LEU A 209 -4.26 -4.53 -19.96
CA LEU A 209 -4.03 -3.50 -20.95
C LEU A 209 -4.28 -2.10 -20.39
N LYS A 210 -5.39 -1.91 -19.66
CA LYS A 210 -5.71 -0.65 -19.01
C LYS A 210 -4.56 -0.24 -18.07
N ASN A 211 -4.11 -1.17 -17.23
CA ASN A 211 -3.00 -0.92 -16.30
C ASN A 211 -1.72 -0.54 -17.05
N ALA A 212 -1.40 -1.25 -18.14
CA ALA A 212 -0.22 -1.00 -18.94
C ALA A 212 -0.22 0.37 -19.65
N VAL A 213 -1.38 0.80 -20.15
CA VAL A 213 -1.52 2.07 -20.86
C VAL A 213 -1.64 3.25 -19.89
N ALA A 214 -2.38 3.08 -18.80
CA ALA A 214 -2.67 4.17 -17.86
C ALA A 214 -1.60 4.32 -16.76
N GLY A 215 -0.90 3.25 -16.42
CA GLY A 215 -0.05 3.14 -15.23
C GLY A 215 -0.82 2.61 -14.02
N GLY A 216 -0.10 1.93 -13.14
CA GLY A 216 -0.62 1.42 -11.87
C GLY A 216 -1.05 2.53 -10.93
N SER A 217 -0.33 3.66 -10.92
CA SER A 217 -0.68 4.79 -10.06
C SER A 217 -2.07 5.33 -10.40
N LYS A 218 -2.33 5.54 -11.69
CA LYS A 218 -3.62 6.05 -12.17
C LYS A 218 -4.74 5.04 -11.98
N THR A 219 -4.50 3.77 -12.28
CA THR A 219 -5.54 2.72 -12.17
C THR A 219 -6.01 2.54 -10.73
N THR A 220 -5.08 2.52 -9.77
CA THR A 220 -5.41 2.44 -8.33
C THR A 220 -6.09 3.73 -7.85
N ALA A 221 -5.66 4.90 -8.31
CA ALA A 221 -6.30 6.17 -7.97
C ALA A 221 -7.75 6.25 -8.47
N GLU A 222 -8.02 5.79 -9.69
CA GLU A 222 -9.38 5.72 -10.24
C GLU A 222 -10.27 4.82 -9.38
N PHE A 223 -9.76 3.70 -8.86
CA PHE A 223 -10.51 2.88 -7.92
C PHE A 223 -10.83 3.65 -6.63
N ILE A 224 -9.83 4.26 -5.99
CA ILE A 224 -10.02 5.03 -4.74
C ILE A 224 -11.05 6.15 -4.95
N ILE A 225 -10.90 6.95 -6.01
CA ILE A 225 -11.75 8.11 -6.29
C ILE A 225 -13.19 7.70 -6.59
N ASN A 226 -13.40 6.59 -7.31
CA ASN A 226 -14.74 6.18 -7.73
C ASN A 226 -15.47 5.31 -6.69
N TYR A 227 -14.75 4.62 -5.79
CA TYR A 227 -15.33 3.60 -4.92
C TYR A 227 -15.01 3.76 -3.43
N MET A 228 -14.01 4.56 -3.06
CA MET A 228 -13.65 4.82 -1.67
C MET A 228 -13.77 6.29 -1.29
N MET A 229 -13.96 7.21 -2.24
CA MET A 229 -14.16 8.63 -1.97
C MET A 229 -15.64 9.02 -2.04
N ASP A 230 -16.14 9.70 -1.03
CA ASP A 230 -17.50 10.25 -1.02
C ASP A 230 -17.64 11.53 -1.89
N GLY A 231 -18.87 12.04 -1.96
CA GLY A 231 -19.20 13.28 -2.69
C GLY A 231 -18.50 14.52 -2.15
N ASP A 232 -18.18 14.54 -0.85
CA ASP A 232 -17.57 15.66 -0.16
C ASP A 232 -16.02 15.63 -0.22
N GLY A 233 -15.43 14.51 -0.64
CA GLY A 233 -13.97 14.32 -0.76
C GLY A 233 -13.34 13.39 0.28
N GLY A 234 -14.16 12.79 1.15
CA GLY A 234 -13.73 11.88 2.21
C GLY A 234 -13.32 10.52 1.64
N ILE A 235 -12.05 10.14 1.83
CA ILE A 235 -11.51 8.83 1.46
C ILE A 235 -11.72 7.91 2.64
N HIS A 236 -12.66 6.99 2.47
CA HIS A 236 -13.10 6.02 3.45
C HIS A 236 -12.04 4.96 3.72
N SER A 237 -11.86 4.59 4.99
CA SER A 237 -10.83 3.65 5.44
C SER A 237 -10.98 2.23 4.88
N ALA A 238 -12.20 1.82 4.51
CA ALA A 238 -12.48 0.51 3.95
C ALA A 238 -13.46 0.60 2.77
N TYR A 239 -13.24 -0.22 1.75
CA TYR A 239 -14.23 -0.42 0.69
C TYR A 239 -15.38 -1.28 1.23
N VAL A 240 -16.62 -0.87 0.93
CA VAL A 240 -17.82 -1.61 1.31
C VAL A 240 -18.55 -2.03 0.03
N PRO A 241 -18.58 -3.33 -0.32
CA PRO A 241 -19.22 -3.83 -1.52
C PRO A 241 -20.67 -3.36 -1.69
N GLY A 242 -21.00 -2.84 -2.87
CA GLY A 242 -22.36 -2.41 -3.21
C GLY A 242 -22.80 -1.04 -2.66
N SER A 243 -21.91 -0.30 -2.00
CA SER A 243 -22.24 0.96 -1.31
C SER A 243 -21.72 2.23 -2.01
N GLN A 244 -21.97 2.39 -3.32
CA GLN A 244 -21.54 3.60 -4.05
C GLN A 244 -22.14 4.93 -3.53
N VAL A 245 -23.11 4.88 -2.62
CA VAL A 245 -23.84 6.07 -2.13
C VAL A 245 -23.73 6.28 -0.62
N ASN A 246 -23.43 5.22 0.17
CA ASN A 246 -23.37 5.27 1.62
C ASN A 246 -22.21 4.40 2.13
N ILE A 247 -21.00 4.92 2.02
CA ILE A 247 -19.81 4.22 2.52
C ILE A 247 -19.81 4.36 4.05
N ASN A 248 -20.19 3.29 4.75
CA ASN A 248 -20.27 3.27 6.21
C ASN A 248 -18.93 2.85 6.82
N SER A 249 -17.89 3.68 6.62
CA SER A 249 -16.60 3.53 7.29
C SER A 249 -16.08 4.89 7.74
N GLU A 250 -15.14 4.90 8.69
CA GLU A 250 -14.46 6.12 9.09
C GLU A 250 -13.61 6.71 7.95
N VAL A 251 -13.37 8.02 8.01
CA VAL A 251 -12.40 8.73 7.16
C VAL A 251 -11.25 9.18 8.05
N LEU A 252 -10.03 8.86 7.64
CA LEU A 252 -8.81 9.13 8.41
C LEU A 252 -8.06 10.33 7.82
N SER A 253 -7.44 11.15 8.67
CA SER A 253 -6.51 12.19 8.20
C SER A 253 -5.32 11.60 7.47
N GLU A 254 -4.93 10.36 7.81
CA GLU A 254 -3.92 9.59 7.08
C GLU A 254 -4.28 9.44 5.60
N SER A 255 -5.46 8.90 5.31
CA SER A 255 -5.93 8.65 3.95
C SER A 255 -6.05 9.96 3.16
N GLN A 256 -6.56 11.01 3.81
CA GLN A 256 -6.68 12.34 3.24
C GLN A 256 -5.30 12.94 2.90
N GLY A 257 -4.33 12.88 3.81
CA GLY A 257 -2.98 13.38 3.59
C GLY A 257 -2.24 12.66 2.47
N LEU A 258 -2.41 11.32 2.36
CA LEU A 258 -1.86 10.54 1.24
C LEU A 258 -2.53 10.91 -0.08
N GLY A 259 -3.84 11.14 -0.08
CA GLY A 259 -4.59 11.63 -1.25
C GLY A 259 -4.14 13.02 -1.72
N LEU A 260 -3.87 13.95 -0.80
CA LEU A 260 -3.32 15.27 -1.14
C LEU A 260 -1.94 15.16 -1.79
N LEU A 261 -1.04 14.32 -1.23
CA LEU A 261 0.28 14.08 -1.83
C LEU A 261 0.17 13.48 -3.23
N TYR A 262 -0.79 12.59 -3.46
CA TYR A 262 -1.05 12.08 -4.79
C TYR A 262 -1.52 13.19 -5.74
N ALA A 263 -2.55 13.94 -5.36
CA ALA A 263 -3.15 14.98 -6.19
C ALA A 263 -2.12 16.03 -6.63
N VAL A 264 -1.26 16.51 -5.72
CA VAL A 264 -0.17 17.44 -6.07
C VAL A 264 0.87 16.78 -6.98
N SER A 265 1.18 15.49 -6.78
CA SER A 265 2.19 14.76 -7.58
C SER A 265 1.77 14.48 -9.03
N VAL A 266 0.46 14.45 -9.30
CA VAL A 266 -0.12 14.34 -10.64
C VAL A 266 -0.65 15.67 -11.17
N GLN A 267 -0.43 16.75 -10.40
CA GLN A 267 -0.87 18.10 -10.72
C GLN A 267 -2.38 18.22 -10.96
N ASP A 268 -3.19 17.46 -10.21
CA ASP A 268 -4.65 17.54 -10.21
C ASP A 268 -5.13 18.47 -9.09
N LYS A 269 -5.32 19.75 -9.44
CA LYS A 269 -5.74 20.78 -8.49
C LYS A 269 -7.17 20.57 -7.99
N ASP A 270 -8.07 20.09 -8.85
CA ASP A 270 -9.48 19.91 -8.51
C ASP A 270 -9.64 18.77 -7.48
N LEU A 271 -8.90 17.67 -7.67
CA LEU A 271 -8.82 16.60 -6.69
C LEU A 271 -8.22 17.08 -5.36
N PHE A 272 -7.14 17.86 -5.42
CA PHE A 272 -6.50 18.42 -4.23
C PHE A 272 -7.47 19.30 -3.43
N ASP A 273 -8.17 20.23 -4.11
CA ASP A 273 -9.13 21.14 -3.49
C ASP A 273 -10.34 20.38 -2.91
N LYS A 274 -10.79 19.30 -3.56
CA LYS A 274 -11.88 18.47 -3.05
C LYS A 274 -11.48 17.79 -1.74
N ILE A 275 -10.31 17.15 -1.70
CA ILE A 275 -9.80 16.48 -0.49
C ILE A 275 -9.54 17.50 0.62
N LEU A 276 -8.89 18.63 0.32
CA LEU A 276 -8.64 19.68 1.29
C LEU A 276 -9.94 20.29 1.82
N GLY A 277 -10.95 20.44 0.95
CA GLY A 277 -12.30 20.87 1.32
C GLY A 277 -12.92 19.97 2.39
N TYR A 278 -12.84 18.65 2.22
CA TYR A 278 -13.28 17.68 3.22
C TYR A 278 -12.55 17.86 4.55
N ILE A 279 -11.21 17.90 4.52
CA ILE A 279 -10.40 18.11 5.73
C ILE A 279 -10.86 19.37 6.46
N LYS A 280 -10.99 20.49 5.76
CA LYS A 280 -11.40 21.79 6.33
C LYS A 280 -12.80 21.77 6.93
N ALA A 281 -13.72 21.04 6.30
CA ALA A 281 -15.11 20.97 6.74
C ALA A 281 -15.30 20.03 7.96
N PHE A 282 -14.60 18.89 7.99
CA PHE A 282 -14.94 17.80 8.90
C PHE A 282 -13.84 17.45 9.90
N LEU A 283 -12.57 17.58 9.53
CA LEU A 283 -11.44 17.15 10.36
C LEU A 283 -10.70 18.32 11.02
N TRP A 284 -10.75 19.52 10.45
CA TRP A 284 -9.90 20.62 10.87
C TRP A 284 -10.18 21.11 12.30
N LYS A 285 -9.13 21.16 13.10
CA LYS A 285 -9.11 21.60 14.49
C LYS A 285 -7.91 22.51 14.72
N GLU A 286 -8.17 23.80 14.82
CA GLU A 286 -7.17 24.80 15.22
C GLU A 286 -5.86 24.78 14.38
N GLY A 287 -5.95 24.50 13.08
CA GLY A 287 -4.78 24.47 12.17
C GLY A 287 -4.17 23.09 11.96
N LEU A 288 -4.68 22.05 12.63
CA LEU A 288 -4.33 20.64 12.46
C LEU A 288 -5.58 19.83 12.07
N ALA A 289 -5.42 18.52 11.83
CA ALA A 289 -6.52 17.61 11.55
C ALA A 289 -6.78 16.67 12.74
N ALA A 290 -8.04 16.49 13.11
CA ALA A 290 -8.44 15.35 13.95
C ALA A 290 -8.07 14.04 13.22
N TRP A 291 -7.60 13.03 13.97
CA TRP A 291 -7.05 11.81 13.35
C TRP A 291 -8.09 10.99 12.55
N ARG A 292 -9.38 11.15 12.90
CA ARG A 292 -10.49 10.45 12.24
C ARG A 292 -11.83 11.18 12.32
N MET A 293 -12.71 10.78 11.40
CA MET A 293 -14.11 11.13 11.28
C MET A 293 -14.95 9.85 11.32
N GLU A 294 -15.76 9.65 12.37
CA GLU A 294 -16.60 8.45 12.54
C GLU A 294 -17.99 8.87 13.03
N ASP A 295 -19.06 8.32 12.45
CA ASP A 295 -20.46 8.62 12.81
C ASP A 295 -20.80 10.13 12.91
N GLY A 296 -20.24 10.93 12.00
CA GLY A 296 -20.43 12.39 12.01
C GLY A 296 -19.75 13.12 13.18
N LYS A 297 -18.89 12.45 13.96
CA LYS A 297 -18.04 13.07 15.00
C LYS A 297 -16.54 12.93 14.74
N ALA A 298 -15.87 14.07 14.60
CA ALA A 298 -14.42 14.11 14.52
C ALA A 298 -13.78 13.75 15.87
N GLY A 299 -12.63 13.08 15.84
CA GLY A 299 -11.82 12.80 17.01
C GLY A 299 -11.42 14.07 17.78
N SER A 300 -11.08 13.91 19.06
CA SER A 300 -10.64 15.02 19.92
C SER A 300 -9.14 15.29 19.85
N ALA A 301 -8.37 14.47 19.14
CA ALA A 301 -6.92 14.58 19.03
C ALA A 301 -6.48 14.48 17.56
N ASN A 302 -5.31 15.03 17.26
CA ASN A 302 -4.62 14.83 15.98
C ASN A 302 -3.70 13.60 16.02
N ALA A 303 -2.97 13.38 14.93
CA ALA A 303 -1.79 12.54 14.85
C ALA A 303 -0.69 13.29 14.09
N LEU A 304 0.49 13.44 14.68
CA LEU A 304 1.58 14.25 14.13
C LEU A 304 1.98 13.82 12.71
N ILE A 305 2.04 12.52 12.42
CA ILE A 305 2.39 12.04 11.09
C ILE A 305 1.40 12.53 10.02
N ASP A 306 0.12 12.61 10.36
CA ASP A 306 -0.91 13.03 9.42
C ASP A 306 -0.86 14.53 9.20
N ASP A 307 -0.66 15.30 10.27
CA ASP A 307 -0.51 16.75 10.16
C ASP A 307 0.74 17.14 9.37
N LEU A 308 1.87 16.46 9.61
CA LEU A 308 3.10 16.65 8.83
C LEU A 308 2.88 16.29 7.36
N ARG A 309 2.13 15.22 7.07
CA ARG A 309 1.81 14.79 5.71
C ARG A 309 0.93 15.81 4.99
N ILE A 310 -0.14 16.29 5.64
CA ILE A 310 -1.03 17.32 5.11
C ILE A 310 -0.27 18.63 4.92
N TYR A 311 0.54 19.03 5.90
CA TYR A 311 1.39 20.22 5.82
C TYR A 311 2.34 20.16 4.63
N ARG A 312 3.08 19.05 4.45
CA ARG A 312 3.96 18.86 3.30
C ARG A 312 3.20 18.98 1.98
N ALA A 313 2.01 18.39 1.89
CA ALA A 313 1.18 18.48 0.68
C ALA A 313 0.71 19.93 0.41
N LEU A 314 0.36 20.69 1.45
CA LEU A 314 -0.01 22.11 1.34
C LEU A 314 1.15 22.97 0.87
N VAL A 315 2.36 22.77 1.42
CA VAL A 315 3.57 23.47 0.96
C VAL A 315 3.82 23.19 -0.52
N GLN A 316 3.78 21.91 -0.93
CA GLN A 316 3.96 21.54 -2.34
C GLN A 316 2.87 22.12 -3.25
N ALA A 317 1.63 22.20 -2.78
CA ALA A 317 0.53 22.78 -3.54
C ALA A 317 0.65 24.30 -3.68
N ASP A 318 1.09 25.01 -2.63
CA ASP A 318 1.35 26.46 -2.70
C ASP A 318 2.53 26.77 -3.62
N ASP A 319 3.60 25.96 -3.59
CA ASP A 319 4.73 26.08 -4.51
C ASP A 319 4.30 25.84 -5.98
N LEU A 320 3.38 24.89 -6.21
CA LEU A 320 2.95 24.50 -7.55
C LEU A 320 1.89 25.44 -8.14
N TRP A 321 0.88 25.83 -7.35
CA TRP A 321 -0.30 26.57 -7.82
C TRP A 321 -0.50 27.92 -7.13
N GLY A 322 0.09 28.14 -5.96
CA GLY A 322 -0.22 29.25 -5.07
C GLY A 322 -1.63 29.18 -4.47
N GLY A 323 -1.89 30.06 -3.50
CA GLY A 323 -3.23 30.25 -2.92
C GLY A 323 -3.53 29.40 -1.69
N TYR A 324 -2.55 28.68 -1.15
CA TYR A 324 -2.65 27.90 0.09
C TYR A 324 -1.79 28.48 1.22
N GLU A 325 -1.11 29.61 0.99
CA GLU A 325 -0.24 30.30 1.95
C GLU A 325 -0.89 30.55 3.34
N SER A 326 -2.21 30.78 3.38
CA SER A 326 -2.95 30.90 4.65
C SER A 326 -3.01 29.59 5.42
N GLU A 327 -3.34 28.50 4.74
CA GLU A 327 -3.42 27.15 5.29
C GLU A 327 -2.03 26.68 5.74
N VAL A 328 -1.00 26.90 4.92
CA VAL A 328 0.41 26.62 5.26
C VAL A 328 0.79 27.31 6.57
N ARG A 329 0.60 28.64 6.68
CA ARG A 329 0.93 29.40 7.90
C ARG A 329 0.12 28.99 9.12
N LEU A 330 -1.11 28.54 8.93
CA LEU A 330 -1.93 28.01 10.02
C LEU A 330 -1.37 26.68 10.52
N CYS A 331 -0.99 25.76 9.62
CA CYS A 331 -0.35 24.50 9.97
C CYS A 331 1.00 24.71 10.66
N GLU A 332 1.87 25.57 10.12
CA GLU A 332 3.19 25.87 10.71
C GLU A 332 3.07 26.30 12.16
N ARG A 333 2.18 27.27 12.42
CA ARG A 333 1.91 27.76 13.78
C ARG A 333 1.37 26.65 14.66
N ALA A 334 0.37 25.91 14.17
CA ALA A 334 -0.29 24.90 14.97
C ALA A 334 0.63 23.72 15.31
N LEU A 335 1.45 23.26 14.37
CA LEU A 335 2.49 22.24 14.59
C LEU A 335 3.51 22.74 15.63
N ALA A 336 4.06 23.94 15.46
CA ALA A 336 5.03 24.49 16.40
C ALA A 336 4.47 24.68 17.81
N GLU A 337 3.18 25.05 17.95
CA GLU A 337 2.54 25.31 19.24
C GLU A 337 1.96 24.06 19.92
N ARG A 338 1.50 23.05 19.14
CA ARG A 338 0.67 21.95 19.67
C ARG A 338 1.31 20.58 19.50
N THR A 339 2.31 20.42 18.64
CA THR A 339 3.00 19.13 18.47
C THR A 339 4.44 19.16 18.97
N VAL A 340 4.91 20.30 19.49
CA VAL A 340 6.22 20.45 20.13
C VAL A 340 6.04 20.80 21.61
N SER A 341 6.65 20.01 22.50
CA SER A 341 6.67 20.25 23.94
C SER A 341 8.08 20.03 24.49
N ASP A 342 8.60 20.98 25.26
CA ASP A 342 9.98 20.96 25.81
C ASP A 342 11.07 20.65 24.76
N GLY A 343 10.90 21.26 23.58
CA GLY A 343 11.75 21.06 22.40
C GLY A 343 11.79 19.60 21.95
N ARG A 344 10.67 18.88 21.98
CA ARG A 344 10.48 17.51 21.47
C ARG A 344 9.17 17.43 20.70
N PHE A 345 9.14 16.69 19.60
CA PHE A 345 7.90 16.33 18.93
C PHE A 345 7.12 15.31 19.76
N VAL A 346 5.78 15.38 19.75
CA VAL A 346 4.90 14.44 20.43
C VAL A 346 3.85 13.89 19.47
N ASP A 347 3.35 12.69 19.73
CA ASP A 347 2.42 12.00 18.82
C ASP A 347 1.15 12.78 18.52
N PHE A 348 0.57 13.39 19.54
CA PHE A 348 -0.71 14.06 19.43
C PHE A 348 -0.88 15.13 20.50
N TYR A 349 -1.81 16.02 20.20
CA TYR A 349 -2.43 17.00 21.07
C TYR A 349 -3.93 16.72 21.16
N ASP A 350 -4.42 16.53 22.38
CA ASP A 350 -5.85 16.46 22.63
C ASP A 350 -6.41 17.88 22.72
N PHE A 351 -7.17 18.30 21.70
CA PHE A 351 -7.79 19.62 21.60
C PHE A 351 -8.79 19.89 22.73
N GLN A 352 -9.50 18.85 23.18
CA GLN A 352 -10.53 18.97 24.21
C GLN A 352 -9.91 19.17 25.59
N ASN A 353 -8.89 18.37 25.92
CA ASN A 353 -8.24 18.38 27.23
C ASN A 353 -7.03 19.32 27.31
N ARG A 354 -6.58 19.84 26.16
CA ARG A 354 -5.37 20.68 25.99
C ARG A 354 -4.12 19.99 26.53
N ARG A 355 -3.91 18.74 26.12
CA ARG A 355 -2.82 17.89 26.61
C ARG A 355 -1.99 17.32 25.47
N TYR A 356 -0.69 17.37 25.65
CA TYR A 356 0.28 16.69 24.81
C TYR A 356 0.36 15.21 25.19
N ALA A 357 0.63 14.35 24.21
CA ALA A 357 1.14 13.02 24.48
C ALA A 357 2.51 13.09 25.18
N SER A 358 2.81 12.13 26.05
CA SER A 358 4.13 11.97 26.69
C SER A 358 4.99 10.91 25.98
N ARG A 359 4.83 10.81 24.66
CA ARG A 359 5.52 9.81 23.84
C ARG A 359 5.76 10.30 22.40
N PHE A 360 6.64 9.59 21.71
CA PHE A 360 6.93 9.77 20.28
C PHE A 360 7.04 8.41 19.56
N THR A 361 6.16 8.14 18.61
CA THR A 361 6.17 6.99 17.71
C THR A 361 7.16 7.21 16.59
N LEU A 362 8.07 6.26 16.36
CA LEU A 362 9.19 6.45 15.44
C LEU A 362 8.74 6.59 13.98
N CYS A 363 7.66 5.93 13.58
CA CYS A 363 7.12 6.10 12.23
C CYS A 363 6.56 7.51 11.97
N TYR A 364 6.37 8.35 13.00
CA TYR A 364 5.93 9.74 12.86
C TYR A 364 7.09 10.69 12.53
N GLY A 365 8.33 10.19 12.50
CA GLY A 365 9.54 10.94 12.19
C GLY A 365 9.69 11.31 10.72
N ASP A 366 8.69 11.95 10.11
CA ASP A 366 8.79 12.50 8.75
C ASP A 366 9.74 13.70 8.72
N MET A 367 11.05 13.41 8.71
CA MET A 367 12.11 14.41 8.78
C MET A 367 12.05 15.41 7.63
N GLN A 368 11.51 15.04 6.46
CA GLN A 368 11.34 15.98 5.36
C GLN A 368 10.29 17.04 5.70
N ALA A 369 9.13 16.62 6.22
CA ALA A 369 8.09 17.56 6.64
C ALA A 369 8.53 18.40 7.85
N MET A 370 9.27 17.80 8.80
CA MET A 370 9.82 18.53 9.95
C MET A 370 10.88 19.56 9.53
N GLN A 371 11.68 19.27 8.50
CA GLN A 371 12.64 20.24 7.93
C GLN A 371 11.90 21.43 7.30
N LEU A 372 10.85 21.17 6.51
CA LEU A 372 10.00 22.23 5.96
C LEU A 372 9.37 23.08 7.07
N LEU A 373 8.97 22.45 8.19
CA LEU A 373 8.40 23.17 9.34
C LEU A 373 9.46 24.05 10.03
N LEU A 374 10.69 23.55 10.18
CA LEU A 374 11.80 24.32 10.72
C LEU A 374 12.10 25.55 9.86
N GLU A 375 12.18 25.37 8.53
CA GLU A 375 12.43 26.44 7.57
C GLU A 375 11.31 27.49 7.57
N GLY A 376 10.05 27.06 7.57
CA GLY A 376 8.88 27.94 7.57
C GLY A 376 8.71 28.73 8.87
N THR A 377 9.05 28.13 10.02
CA THR A 377 8.84 28.76 11.34
C THR A 377 10.05 29.54 11.85
N GLY A 378 11.28 29.11 11.52
CA GLY A 378 12.51 29.62 12.14
C GLY A 378 12.57 29.44 13.67
N SER A 379 11.78 28.50 14.21
CA SER A 379 11.61 28.34 15.66
C SER A 379 12.73 27.52 16.29
N THR A 380 13.41 28.08 17.29
CA THR A 380 14.43 27.36 18.08
C THR A 380 13.87 26.14 18.82
N GLU A 381 12.59 26.13 19.20
CA GLU A 381 11.98 24.95 19.83
C GLU A 381 11.72 23.83 18.81
N VAL A 382 11.35 24.19 17.58
CA VAL A 382 11.22 23.23 16.47
C VAL A 382 12.58 22.69 16.07
N GLU A 383 13.62 23.52 16.02
CA GLU A 383 15.00 23.11 15.76
C GLU A 383 15.48 22.05 16.77
N LYS A 384 15.31 22.32 18.07
CA LYS A 384 15.62 21.34 19.12
C LYS A 384 14.81 20.05 18.98
N ALA A 385 13.53 20.17 18.63
CA ALA A 385 12.66 19.01 18.45
C ALA A 385 13.12 18.15 17.26
N TYR A 386 13.48 18.79 16.14
CA TYR A 386 14.04 18.14 14.96
C TYR A 386 15.31 17.35 15.29
N GLU A 387 16.28 17.98 15.95
CA GLU A 387 17.54 17.35 16.33
C GLU A 387 17.34 16.14 17.25
N LYS A 388 16.49 16.28 18.28
CA LYS A 388 16.20 15.18 19.22
C LYS A 388 15.43 14.05 18.54
N THR A 389 14.50 14.36 17.64
CA THR A 389 13.78 13.33 16.88
C THR A 389 14.74 12.55 16.01
N LEU A 390 15.67 13.22 15.32
CA LEU A 390 16.70 12.54 14.53
C LEU A 390 17.53 11.59 15.41
N GLU A 391 17.95 12.03 16.60
CA GLU A 391 18.67 11.20 17.56
C GLU A 391 17.87 9.97 18.01
N LEU A 392 16.56 10.14 18.27
CA LEU A 392 15.66 9.03 18.62
C LEU A 392 15.54 8.01 17.49
N LEU A 393 15.40 8.47 16.24
CA LEU A 393 15.35 7.57 15.09
C LEU A 393 16.66 6.79 14.95
N GLU A 394 17.82 7.44 15.01
CA GLU A 394 19.13 6.78 14.83
C GLU A 394 19.44 5.75 15.93
N ARG A 395 19.03 6.04 17.17
CA ARG A 395 19.24 5.18 18.34
C ARG A 395 18.16 4.11 18.54
N GLY A 396 17.07 4.16 17.77
CA GLY A 396 15.90 3.30 17.94
C GLY A 396 16.04 1.87 17.43
N GLN A 397 17.17 1.50 16.80
CA GLN A 397 17.37 0.13 16.30
C GLN A 397 17.43 -0.87 17.47
N ILE A 398 16.71 -1.98 17.35
CA ILE A 398 16.51 -2.96 18.42
C ILE A 398 17.79 -3.74 18.72
N SER A 399 18.37 -4.39 17.70
CA SER A 399 19.66 -5.07 17.80
C SER A 399 20.32 -5.24 16.43
N ASN A 400 21.50 -5.88 16.38
CA ASN A 400 22.12 -6.21 15.10
C ASN A 400 21.46 -7.42 14.42
N GLU A 401 20.94 -8.35 15.21
CA GLU A 401 20.31 -9.60 14.78
C GLU A 401 18.87 -9.37 14.30
N PHE A 402 18.16 -8.45 14.96
CA PHE A 402 16.85 -7.97 14.53
C PHE A 402 16.90 -6.45 14.31
N PRO A 403 17.41 -6.01 13.15
CA PRO A 403 17.79 -4.63 12.89
C PRO A 403 16.61 -3.73 12.47
N LEU A 404 15.39 -4.05 12.92
CA LEU A 404 14.26 -3.13 12.90
C LEU A 404 14.34 -2.16 14.08
N TYR A 405 13.41 -1.20 14.12
CA TYR A 405 13.39 -0.12 15.10
C TYR A 405 12.21 -0.31 16.06
N TYR A 406 12.39 0.13 17.30
CA TYR A 406 11.30 0.17 18.27
C TYR A 406 10.13 1.01 17.74
N SER A 407 8.91 0.66 18.14
CA SER A 407 7.69 1.34 17.70
C SER A 407 7.62 2.79 18.20
N TRP A 408 7.90 3.03 19.48
CA TRP A 408 7.81 4.35 20.11
C TRP A 408 8.74 4.52 21.31
N TYR A 409 9.01 5.79 21.63
CA TYR A 409 9.79 6.24 22.78
C TYR A 409 8.90 6.88 23.84
N ASN A 410 9.06 6.45 25.08
CA ASN A 410 8.32 6.95 26.23
C ASN A 410 9.10 8.08 26.91
N TYR A 411 8.59 9.31 26.88
CA TYR A 411 9.28 10.45 27.49
C TYR A 411 9.25 10.45 29.01
N ASP A 412 8.21 9.88 29.63
CA ASP A 412 8.11 9.81 31.09
C ASP A 412 9.13 8.82 31.70
N LYS A 413 9.39 7.72 30.97
CA LYS A 413 10.33 6.67 31.40
C LYS A 413 11.72 6.79 30.78
N GLU A 414 11.90 7.69 29.82
CA GLU A 414 13.13 7.89 29.04
C GLU A 414 13.66 6.60 28.37
N GLN A 415 12.76 5.76 27.84
CA GLN A 415 13.12 4.50 27.20
C GLN A 415 12.25 4.19 25.97
N TYR A 416 12.80 3.39 25.05
CA TYR A 416 12.00 2.75 24.01
C TYR A 416 11.11 1.67 24.61
N GLU A 417 9.92 1.55 24.07
CA GLU A 417 8.96 0.53 24.48
C GLU A 417 9.17 -0.75 23.68
N LYS A 418 8.97 -1.89 24.35
CA LYS A 418 9.33 -3.21 23.84
C LYS A 418 8.09 -4.03 23.51
N ASP A 419 7.18 -3.43 22.75
CA ASP A 419 5.97 -4.07 22.25
C ASP A 419 6.21 -4.75 20.90
N ASP A 420 5.18 -5.43 20.40
CA ASP A 420 5.20 -6.04 19.08
C ASP A 420 5.12 -4.97 18.00
N LEU A 421 5.94 -5.12 16.97
CA LEU A 421 6.04 -4.18 15.86
C LEU A 421 4.98 -4.49 14.82
N ASN A 422 4.25 -3.45 14.39
CA ASN A 422 3.54 -3.47 13.12
C ASN A 422 4.54 -3.23 11.98
N THR A 423 4.60 -4.14 11.01
CA THR A 423 5.61 -4.05 9.94
C THR A 423 5.41 -2.84 9.04
N ALA A 424 4.17 -2.36 8.81
CA ALA A 424 3.94 -1.14 8.04
C ALA A 424 4.53 0.10 8.75
N GLU A 425 4.35 0.22 10.07
CA GLU A 425 4.95 1.28 10.88
C GLU A 425 6.48 1.18 10.91
N ALA A 426 7.00 -0.04 11.03
CA ALA A 426 8.44 -0.30 10.96
C ALA A 426 9.00 0.15 9.60
N MET A 427 8.37 -0.24 8.48
CA MET A 427 8.79 0.17 7.15
C MET A 427 8.67 1.69 6.95
N MET A 428 7.64 2.35 7.46
CA MET A 428 7.56 3.82 7.43
C MET A 428 8.75 4.48 8.15
N THR A 429 9.14 3.95 9.32
CA THR A 429 10.36 4.40 10.03
C THR A 429 11.60 4.24 9.16
N LEU A 430 11.74 3.10 8.48
CA LEU A 430 12.87 2.84 7.59
C LEU A 430 12.87 3.75 6.36
N LEU A 431 11.70 4.05 5.79
CA LEU A 431 11.56 4.99 4.66
C LEU A 431 12.02 6.39 5.07
N HIS A 432 11.64 6.85 6.27
CA HIS A 432 12.13 8.12 6.79
C HIS A 432 13.66 8.14 6.96
N LEU A 433 14.25 7.05 7.46
CA LEU A 433 15.71 6.92 7.56
C LEU A 433 16.40 6.84 6.19
N ALA A 434 15.82 6.13 5.22
CA ALA A 434 16.36 5.98 3.87
C ALA A 434 16.45 7.34 3.16
N ARG A 435 15.38 8.13 3.25
CA ARG A 435 15.30 9.52 2.73
C ARG A 435 16.32 10.48 3.32
N GLN A 436 16.88 10.15 4.48
CA GLN A 436 17.93 10.93 5.14
C GLN A 436 19.34 10.35 4.89
N GLY A 437 19.46 9.27 4.11
CA GLY A 437 20.72 8.55 3.93
C GLY A 437 21.23 7.89 5.23
N LYS A 438 20.32 7.58 6.16
CA LYS A 438 20.63 7.08 7.52
C LYS A 438 20.16 5.66 7.77
N LEU A 439 19.52 5.02 6.78
CA LEU A 439 19.16 3.61 6.88
C LEU A 439 20.43 2.76 6.96
N LYS A 440 20.54 1.93 8.00
CA LYS A 440 21.75 1.14 8.26
C LYS A 440 21.83 -0.08 7.33
N ASN A 441 23.05 -0.40 6.88
CA ASN A 441 23.30 -1.54 6.00
C ASN A 441 22.83 -2.88 6.58
N ASN A 442 22.96 -3.11 7.89
CA ASN A 442 22.49 -4.36 8.50
C ASN A 442 20.96 -4.51 8.40
N THR A 443 20.21 -3.41 8.43
CA THR A 443 18.76 -3.43 8.18
C THR A 443 18.45 -3.79 6.73
N ILE A 444 19.19 -3.21 5.77
CA ILE A 444 19.03 -3.51 4.34
C ILE A 444 19.31 -5.00 4.06
N GLU A 445 20.41 -5.53 4.59
CA GLU A 445 20.75 -6.95 4.44
C GLU A 445 19.71 -7.87 5.08
N TRP A 446 19.18 -7.51 6.25
CA TRP A 446 18.12 -8.28 6.88
C TRP A 446 16.85 -8.32 6.01
N ILE A 447 16.45 -7.19 5.43
CA ILE A 447 15.30 -7.13 4.52
C ILE A 447 15.55 -7.99 3.28
N ARG A 448 16.74 -7.91 2.66
CA ARG A 448 17.10 -8.75 1.51
C ARG A 448 16.96 -10.24 1.84
N ILE A 449 17.41 -10.66 3.03
CA ILE A 449 17.26 -12.04 3.49
C ILE A 449 15.77 -12.41 3.63
N GLN A 450 14.93 -11.54 4.21
CA GLN A 450 13.49 -11.82 4.31
C GLN A 450 12.84 -11.93 2.92
N MET A 451 13.16 -11.02 2.00
CA MET A 451 12.60 -10.96 0.65
C MET A 451 13.06 -12.12 -0.24
N ALA A 452 14.27 -12.64 -0.02
CA ALA A 452 14.74 -13.88 -0.66
C ALA A 452 14.05 -15.13 -0.11
N GLY A 453 13.47 -15.04 1.10
CA GLY A 453 12.67 -16.09 1.71
C GLY A 453 11.17 -15.88 1.48
N GLU A 454 10.39 -15.99 2.55
CA GLU A 454 8.93 -15.89 2.46
C GLU A 454 8.41 -14.44 2.37
N GLY A 455 9.25 -13.43 2.54
CA GLY A 455 8.85 -12.03 2.62
C GLY A 455 8.65 -11.53 4.05
N LEU A 456 8.09 -10.33 4.18
CA LEU A 456 7.89 -9.65 5.45
C LEU A 456 6.49 -9.99 6.02
N LYS A 457 6.45 -10.40 7.29
CA LYS A 457 5.20 -10.75 7.99
C LYS A 457 4.58 -9.53 8.65
N MET A 458 3.29 -9.58 8.98
CA MET A 458 2.54 -8.43 9.48
C MET A 458 3.03 -7.91 10.83
N ARG A 459 3.52 -8.80 11.71
CA ARG A 459 4.06 -8.40 13.02
C ARG A 459 5.23 -9.26 13.50
N TYR A 460 6.16 -8.58 14.17
CA TYR A 460 7.32 -9.21 14.82
C TYR A 460 7.44 -8.73 16.26
N SER A 461 7.81 -9.63 17.17
CA SER A 461 8.23 -9.23 18.52
C SER A 461 9.62 -8.59 18.47
N VAL A 462 10.02 -7.89 19.54
CA VAL A 462 11.39 -7.33 19.67
C VAL A 462 12.51 -8.39 19.67
N LYS A 463 12.17 -9.67 19.72
CA LYS A 463 13.14 -10.78 19.57
C LYS A 463 13.35 -11.20 18.11
N GLY A 464 12.60 -10.60 17.17
CA GLY A 464 12.59 -11.00 15.77
C GLY A 464 11.72 -12.21 15.47
N GLU A 465 10.89 -12.64 16.41
CA GLU A 465 9.95 -13.74 16.23
C GLU A 465 8.64 -13.21 15.63
N VAL A 466 8.08 -13.91 14.63
CA VAL A 466 6.76 -13.60 14.08
C VAL A 466 5.70 -13.80 15.18
N VAL A 467 4.84 -12.81 15.37
CA VAL A 467 3.78 -12.91 16.39
C VAL A 467 2.71 -13.89 15.93
N SER A 468 2.28 -14.78 16.82
CA SER A 468 1.26 -15.80 16.51
C SER A 468 -0.03 -15.16 15.97
N GLY A 469 -0.53 -15.68 14.84
CA GLY A 469 -1.70 -15.15 14.13
C GLY A 469 -1.42 -14.02 13.14
N TYR A 470 -0.17 -13.56 13.03
CA TYR A 470 0.25 -12.44 12.16
C TYR A 470 1.24 -12.86 11.07
N ASN A 471 1.13 -14.11 10.58
CA ASN A 471 2.00 -14.64 9.51
C ASN A 471 1.58 -14.18 8.11
N GLN A 472 0.54 -13.35 7.99
CA GLN A 472 0.10 -12.79 6.72
C GLN A 472 1.03 -11.66 6.26
N GLU A 473 0.97 -11.35 4.96
CA GLU A 473 1.66 -10.23 4.32
C GLU A 473 0.70 -9.04 4.11
N SER A 474 1.22 -7.85 3.83
CA SER A 474 0.42 -6.64 3.53
C SER A 474 0.93 -5.93 2.29
N THR A 475 0.01 -5.44 1.47
CA THR A 475 0.34 -4.69 0.25
C THR A 475 1.10 -3.41 0.58
N ALA A 476 0.63 -2.65 1.58
CA ALA A 476 1.28 -1.41 1.98
C ALA A 476 2.73 -1.63 2.43
N VAL A 477 3.03 -2.73 3.13
CA VAL A 477 4.40 -3.08 3.52
C VAL A 477 5.31 -3.16 2.30
N TYR A 478 4.85 -3.84 1.25
CA TYR A 478 5.62 -3.99 0.01
C TYR A 478 5.68 -2.70 -0.80
N ALA A 479 4.62 -1.92 -0.84
CA ALA A 479 4.64 -0.60 -1.47
C ALA A 479 5.64 0.34 -0.78
N ILE A 480 5.68 0.38 0.55
CA ILE A 480 6.68 1.17 1.29
C ILE A 480 8.09 0.64 1.01
N LEU A 481 8.25 -0.68 0.90
CA LEU A 481 9.54 -1.27 0.56
C LEU A 481 10.02 -0.93 -0.86
N VAL A 482 9.12 -0.83 -1.85
CA VAL A 482 9.45 -0.27 -3.17
C VAL A 482 10.02 1.13 -3.04
N MET A 483 9.42 1.99 -2.21
CA MET A 483 9.91 3.35 -1.97
C MET A 483 11.27 3.34 -1.25
N ILE A 484 11.46 2.48 -0.24
CA ILE A 484 12.75 2.35 0.45
C ILE A 484 13.85 1.92 -0.53
N ALA A 485 13.57 0.90 -1.35
CA ALA A 485 14.52 0.35 -2.30
C ALA A 485 14.93 1.38 -3.36
N ASP A 486 13.98 2.21 -3.80
CA ASP A 486 14.26 3.33 -4.70
C ASP A 486 15.19 4.38 -4.06
N GLU A 487 14.90 4.80 -2.83
CA GLU A 487 15.71 5.80 -2.10
C GLU A 487 17.16 5.33 -1.85
N ILE A 488 17.39 4.01 -1.70
CA ILE A 488 18.74 3.44 -1.52
C ILE A 488 19.39 2.97 -2.84
N GLY A 489 18.69 3.07 -3.97
CA GLY A 489 19.19 2.61 -5.28
C GLY A 489 19.38 1.09 -5.39
N ASP A 490 18.49 0.31 -4.79
CA ASP A 490 18.51 -1.17 -4.84
C ASP A 490 17.42 -1.71 -5.77
N ASP A 491 17.74 -1.77 -7.06
CA ASP A 491 16.81 -2.19 -8.12
C ASP A 491 16.30 -3.63 -7.92
N ALA A 492 17.14 -4.53 -7.39
CA ALA A 492 16.77 -5.92 -7.16
C ALA A 492 15.74 -6.05 -6.04
N LEU A 493 15.96 -5.34 -4.92
CA LEU A 493 14.98 -5.28 -3.83
C LEU A 493 13.69 -4.58 -4.27
N ARG A 494 13.79 -3.51 -5.07
CA ARG A 494 12.64 -2.79 -5.63
C ARG A 494 11.76 -3.72 -6.45
N ALA A 495 12.36 -4.49 -7.35
CA ALA A 495 11.65 -5.45 -8.18
C ALA A 495 10.99 -6.58 -7.35
N GLN A 496 11.69 -7.12 -6.35
CA GLN A 496 11.12 -8.14 -5.46
C GLN A 496 9.92 -7.63 -4.66
N ALA A 497 10.03 -6.41 -4.12
CA ALA A 497 8.95 -5.76 -3.39
C ALA A 497 7.74 -5.48 -4.30
N LEU A 498 7.99 -4.98 -5.51
CA LEU A 498 6.96 -4.73 -6.51
C LEU A 498 6.23 -6.02 -6.92
N ASN A 499 6.97 -7.10 -7.18
CA ASN A 499 6.37 -8.40 -7.51
C ASN A 499 5.50 -8.94 -6.35
N LYS A 500 5.92 -8.73 -5.10
CA LYS A 500 5.13 -9.09 -3.91
C LYS A 500 3.89 -8.21 -3.76
N MET A 501 3.99 -6.91 -4.03
CA MET A 501 2.86 -5.97 -4.05
C MET A 501 1.80 -6.41 -5.06
N GLU A 502 2.21 -6.77 -6.28
CA GLU A 502 1.31 -7.16 -7.37
C GLU A 502 0.53 -8.46 -7.12
N LYS A 503 0.95 -9.31 -6.18
CA LYS A 503 0.22 -10.56 -5.86
C LYS A 503 -1.21 -10.33 -5.35
N MET A 504 -1.46 -9.17 -4.75
CA MET A 504 -2.77 -8.81 -4.21
C MET A 504 -3.56 -7.90 -5.16
N HIS A 505 -3.04 -7.63 -6.36
CA HIS A 505 -3.67 -6.74 -7.33
C HIS A 505 -4.83 -7.45 -8.04
N ILE A 506 -6.01 -6.86 -7.97
CA ILE A 506 -7.23 -7.40 -8.57
C ILE A 506 -7.32 -6.93 -10.04
N ILE A 507 -6.99 -7.84 -10.95
CA ILE A 507 -6.92 -7.61 -12.41
C ILE A 507 -8.10 -8.29 -13.10
N ASN A 508 -9.28 -7.68 -13.03
CA ASN A 508 -10.47 -8.15 -13.75
C ASN A 508 -11.54 -7.06 -13.82
N THR A 509 -11.79 -6.54 -15.03
CA THR A 509 -12.80 -5.49 -15.28
C THR A 509 -14.26 -5.92 -15.06
N GLU A 510 -14.54 -7.20 -14.80
CA GLU A 510 -15.86 -7.65 -14.33
C GLU A 510 -16.15 -7.18 -12.89
N PHE A 511 -15.12 -6.90 -12.11
CA PHE A 511 -15.28 -6.44 -10.74
C PHE A 511 -15.32 -4.90 -10.67
N PRO A 512 -16.24 -4.32 -9.88
CA PRO A 512 -16.25 -2.88 -9.65
C PRO A 512 -14.97 -2.38 -8.94
N TYR A 513 -14.24 -3.28 -8.29
CA TYR A 513 -12.97 -3.01 -7.60
C TYR A 513 -11.74 -3.45 -8.41
N ASN A 514 -11.86 -3.54 -9.74
CA ASN A 514 -10.69 -3.70 -10.62
C ASN A 514 -9.66 -2.59 -10.36
N GLY A 515 -8.40 -2.96 -10.17
CA GLY A 515 -7.32 -2.03 -9.83
C GLY A 515 -7.10 -1.82 -8.33
N ALA A 516 -7.92 -2.47 -7.49
CA ALA A 516 -7.71 -2.50 -6.05
C ALA A 516 -6.71 -3.60 -5.66
N TYR A 517 -6.13 -3.45 -4.47
CA TYR A 517 -5.37 -4.45 -3.76
C TYR A 517 -6.20 -5.05 -2.63
N GLY A 518 -6.32 -6.36 -2.61
CA GLY A 518 -7.11 -7.10 -1.63
C GLY A 518 -7.35 -8.53 -2.09
N MET A 519 -8.40 -9.14 -1.56
CA MET A 519 -8.81 -10.48 -1.96
C MET A 519 -9.74 -10.41 -3.17
N GLU A 520 -9.70 -11.41 -4.06
CA GLU A 520 -10.55 -11.44 -5.26
C GLU A 520 -12.05 -11.39 -4.95
N ASP A 521 -12.47 -11.85 -3.77
CA ASP A 521 -13.85 -11.78 -3.28
C ASP A 521 -14.29 -10.36 -2.86
N GLY A 522 -13.39 -9.37 -2.98
CA GLY A 522 -13.62 -7.97 -2.63
C GLY A 522 -13.43 -7.65 -1.15
N SER A 523 -13.02 -8.62 -0.33
CA SER A 523 -12.66 -8.41 1.07
C SER A 523 -11.22 -7.90 1.24
N GLY A 524 -10.92 -7.35 2.42
CA GLY A 524 -9.56 -6.88 2.75
C GLY A 524 -9.10 -5.61 2.04
N ILE A 525 -10.00 -4.91 1.33
CA ILE A 525 -9.66 -3.66 0.64
C ILE A 525 -9.74 -2.48 1.63
N THR A 526 -8.58 -2.05 2.13
CA THR A 526 -8.43 -0.90 3.02
C THR A 526 -7.70 0.24 2.32
N SER A 527 -7.99 1.49 2.71
CA SER A 527 -7.47 2.68 2.03
C SER A 527 -5.94 2.76 2.05
N PHE A 528 -5.30 2.40 3.17
CA PHE A 528 -3.85 2.46 3.31
C PHE A 528 -3.15 1.48 2.36
N ASP A 529 -3.70 0.27 2.23
CA ASP A 529 -3.24 -0.75 1.26
C ASP A 529 -3.53 -0.38 -0.20
N GLN A 530 -4.27 0.70 -0.49
CA GLN A 530 -4.44 1.25 -1.85
C GLN A 530 -3.54 2.47 -2.09
N LEU A 531 -3.54 3.39 -1.13
CA LEU A 531 -2.85 4.67 -1.24
C LEU A 531 -1.33 4.50 -1.28
N MET A 532 -0.79 3.51 -0.55
CA MET A 532 0.64 3.23 -0.58
C MET A 532 1.11 2.69 -1.93
N PRO A 533 0.50 1.64 -2.53
CA PRO A 533 0.82 1.23 -3.91
C PRO A 533 0.68 2.34 -4.93
N MET A 534 -0.39 3.14 -4.84
CA MET A 534 -0.64 4.27 -5.72
C MET A 534 0.54 5.27 -5.72
N LEU A 535 1.09 5.58 -4.54
CA LEU A 535 2.28 6.43 -4.40
C LEU A 535 3.57 5.74 -4.82
N ALA A 536 3.73 4.45 -4.54
CA ALA A 536 4.89 3.67 -4.97
C ALA A 536 5.00 3.63 -6.49
N TYR A 537 3.88 3.41 -7.20
CA TYR A 537 3.85 3.50 -8.65
C TYR A 537 4.21 4.87 -9.18
N ARG A 538 3.79 5.94 -8.50
CA ARG A 538 4.13 7.30 -8.94
C ARG A 538 5.65 7.51 -8.98
N ILE A 539 6.41 6.84 -8.12
CA ILE A 539 7.89 6.87 -8.16
C ILE A 539 8.40 6.13 -9.39
N LEU A 540 7.89 4.91 -9.64
CA LEU A 540 8.29 4.05 -10.77
C LEU A 540 7.96 4.66 -12.15
N GLU A 541 6.86 5.42 -12.23
CA GLU A 541 6.34 6.06 -13.44
C GLU A 541 6.92 7.47 -13.69
N LYS A 542 7.64 8.06 -12.72
CA LYS A 542 8.26 9.39 -12.87
C LYS A 542 9.59 9.36 -13.64
N GLY A 543 10.22 8.20 -13.77
CA GLY A 543 11.45 7.97 -14.53
C GLY A 543 11.17 7.42 -15.91
#